data_AF-A0A167GLT7-F1
#
_entry.id   AF-A0A167GLT7-F1
#
_cell.length_a   1.000
_cell.length_b   1.000
_cell.length_c   1.000
_cell.angle_alpha   90.00
_cell.angle_beta   90.00
_cell.angle_gamma   90.00
#
_symmetry.space_group_name_H-M   'P 1'
#
loop_
_entity.id
_entity.type
_entity.pdbx_description
1 polymer ?
#
loop_
_entity_poly.entity_id
_entity_poly.type
_entity_poly.pdbx_seq_one_letter_code
_entity_poly.pdbx_strand_id
1 'polypeptide(L)'
;MENKKISKYLSLILRHQPELINLELDSHGWADINTLILNTKKYTLTPELINDLVKDNDKRRFAISDDGKKIRANQGHSIQIDLGLTAIQPPKVLYHGTASRFLQSIHSKGLLKGERHHVHLTESAATACG
;
A
#
# COMPACT_ATOMS: atom_id res chain seq x y z
N MET A 1 -6.83 5.72 -22.59
CA MET A 1 -8.02 5.81 -21.71
C MET A 1 -8.29 4.51 -20.94
N GLU A 2 -7.89 3.35 -21.45
CA GLU A 2 -8.12 2.04 -20.81
C GLU A 2 -7.09 1.72 -19.70
N ASN A 3 -5.80 1.97 -19.93
CA ASN A 3 -4.72 1.74 -18.97
C ASN A 3 -4.94 2.44 -17.61
N LYS A 4 -5.54 3.65 -17.62
CA LYS A 4 -5.91 4.38 -16.38
C LYS A 4 -7.00 3.65 -15.60
N LYS A 5 -7.96 3.01 -16.28
CA LYS A 5 -9.03 2.23 -15.63
C LYS A 5 -8.46 0.94 -15.05
N ILE A 6 -7.61 0.24 -15.79
CA ILE A 6 -6.93 -0.97 -15.32
C ILE A 6 -6.01 -0.64 -14.14
N SER A 7 -5.23 0.43 -14.20
CA SER A 7 -4.39 0.89 -13.07
C SER A 7 -5.22 1.18 -11.81
N LYS A 8 -6.39 1.82 -11.95
CA LYS A 8 -7.31 2.05 -10.82
C LYS A 8 -7.87 0.73 -10.28
N TYR A 9 -8.18 -0.23 -11.17
CA TYR A 9 -8.66 -1.55 -10.78
C TYR A 9 -7.58 -2.37 -10.06
N LEU A 10 -6.36 -2.43 -10.59
CA LEU A 10 -5.20 -3.07 -9.94
C LEU A 10 -4.94 -2.45 -8.56
N SER A 11 -5.06 -1.13 -8.44
CA SER A 11 -4.94 -0.45 -7.14
C SER A 11 -6.02 -0.90 -6.16
N LEU A 12 -7.26 -1.15 -6.61
CA LEU A 12 -8.34 -1.65 -5.75
C LEU A 12 -8.02 -3.05 -5.23
N ILE A 13 -7.72 -3.99 -6.13
CA ILE A 13 -7.52 -5.39 -5.75
C ILE A 13 -6.21 -5.61 -4.98
N LEU A 14 -5.13 -4.89 -5.31
CA LEU A 14 -3.85 -5.07 -4.63
C LEU A 14 -3.78 -4.34 -3.28
N ARG A 15 -4.63 -3.32 -3.03
CA ARG A 15 -4.54 -2.48 -1.82
C ARG A 15 -5.71 -2.64 -0.86
N HIS A 16 -6.88 -2.98 -1.36
CA HIS A 16 -8.11 -2.84 -0.59
C HIS A 16 -8.94 -4.12 -0.57
N GLN A 17 -9.10 -4.78 -1.72
CA GLN A 17 -10.07 -5.87 -1.87
C GLN A 17 -9.55 -6.99 -2.79
N PRO A 18 -8.48 -7.71 -2.40
CA PRO A 18 -7.97 -8.85 -3.18
C PRO A 18 -8.98 -10.00 -3.26
N GLU A 19 -9.87 -10.14 -2.27
CA GLU A 19 -10.94 -11.14 -2.20
C GLU A 19 -11.98 -11.01 -3.34
N LEU A 20 -12.12 -9.83 -3.95
CA LEU A 20 -13.04 -9.63 -5.11
C LEU A 20 -12.77 -10.60 -6.25
N ILE A 21 -11.53 -11.05 -6.38
CA ILE A 21 -11.09 -11.99 -7.39
C ILE A 21 -10.44 -13.22 -6.76
N ASN A 22 -10.71 -13.52 -5.49
CA ASN A 22 -10.04 -14.61 -4.75
C ASN A 22 -8.51 -14.57 -4.94
N LEU A 23 -7.93 -13.38 -4.92
CA LEU A 23 -6.48 -13.21 -4.98
C LEU A 23 -5.93 -13.27 -3.57
N GLU A 24 -4.90 -14.06 -3.37
CA GLU A 24 -4.16 -14.08 -2.11
C GLU A 24 -2.93 -13.17 -2.22
N LEU A 25 -2.76 -12.32 -1.23
CA LEU A 25 -1.57 -11.50 -1.07
C LEU A 25 -0.74 -12.08 0.06
N ASP A 26 0.56 -12.24 -0.16
CA ASP A 26 1.47 -12.63 0.91
C ASP A 26 1.64 -11.50 1.94
N SER A 27 2.38 -11.79 3.01
CA SER A 27 2.60 -10.83 4.10
C SER A 27 3.14 -9.50 3.58
N HIS A 28 3.91 -9.48 2.49
CA HIS A 28 4.51 -8.27 1.91
C HIS A 28 3.67 -7.62 0.80
N GLY A 29 2.43 -8.08 0.62
CA GLY A 29 1.50 -7.58 -0.38
C GLY A 29 1.77 -8.08 -1.79
N TRP A 30 2.56 -9.14 -1.97
CA TRP A 30 2.76 -9.73 -3.29
C TRP A 30 1.66 -10.73 -3.65
N ALA A 31 1.19 -10.63 -4.89
CA ALA A 31 0.27 -11.55 -5.52
C ALA A 31 0.93 -12.23 -6.71
N ASP A 32 0.56 -13.47 -6.99
CA ASP A 32 0.96 -14.17 -8.22
C ASP A 32 0.29 -13.56 -9.45
N ILE A 33 1.08 -13.23 -10.48
CA ILE A 33 0.61 -12.57 -11.69
C ILE A 33 -0.32 -13.49 -12.49
N ASN A 34 -0.03 -14.79 -12.57
CA ASN A 34 -0.88 -15.73 -13.30
C ASN A 34 -2.26 -15.83 -12.64
N THR A 35 -2.29 -15.92 -11.31
CA THR A 35 -3.52 -15.96 -10.51
C THR A 35 -4.31 -14.67 -10.69
N LEU A 36 -3.64 -13.51 -10.67
CA LEU A 36 -4.27 -12.22 -10.92
C LEU A 36 -4.88 -12.13 -12.34
N ILE A 37 -4.18 -12.62 -13.37
CA ILE A 37 -4.68 -12.68 -14.75
C ILE A 37 -5.87 -13.63 -14.85
N LEU A 38 -5.75 -14.85 -14.31
CA LEU A 38 -6.76 -15.90 -14.39
C LEU A 38 -8.06 -15.50 -13.67
N ASN A 39 -7.95 -14.86 -12.52
CA ASN A 39 -9.12 -14.53 -11.71
C ASN A 39 -9.76 -13.20 -12.11
N THR A 40 -9.05 -12.35 -12.85
CA THR A 40 -9.63 -11.09 -13.34
C THR A 40 -10.55 -11.35 -14.53
N LYS A 41 -11.86 -11.27 -14.30
CA LYS A 41 -12.88 -11.38 -15.36
C LYS A 41 -13.28 -10.04 -15.96
N LYS A 42 -12.97 -8.94 -15.28
CA LYS A 42 -13.43 -7.58 -15.65
C LYS A 42 -12.64 -6.95 -16.80
N TYR A 43 -11.38 -7.34 -16.93
CA TYR A 43 -10.45 -6.81 -17.94
C TYR A 43 -9.60 -7.95 -18.47
N THR A 44 -9.26 -7.91 -19.76
CA THR A 44 -8.27 -8.82 -20.34
C THR A 44 -6.89 -8.37 -19.89
N LEU A 45 -6.31 -9.08 -18.92
CA LEU A 45 -4.96 -8.84 -18.45
C LEU A 45 -3.99 -9.77 -19.18
N THR A 46 -2.86 -9.23 -19.62
CA THR A 46 -1.74 -10.04 -20.14
C THR A 46 -0.46 -9.66 -19.39
N PRO A 47 0.56 -10.55 -19.34
CA PRO A 47 1.84 -10.23 -18.74
C PRO A 47 2.50 -8.99 -19.34
N GLU A 48 2.35 -8.78 -20.65
CA GLU A 48 2.87 -7.62 -21.37
C GLU A 48 2.19 -6.34 -20.88
N LEU A 49 0.86 -6.34 -20.78
CA LEU A 49 0.09 -5.21 -20.28
C LEU A 49 0.45 -4.86 -18.83
N ILE A 50 0.65 -5.87 -17.98
CA ILE A 50 1.07 -5.65 -16.58
C ILE A 50 2.47 -5.02 -16.53
N ASN A 51 3.40 -5.52 -17.34
CA ASN A 51 4.74 -4.94 -17.47
C ASN A 51 4.68 -3.50 -17.96
N ASP A 52 3.85 -3.20 -18.95
CA ASP A 52 3.68 -1.85 -19.47
C ASP A 52 3.11 -0.91 -18.40
N LEU A 53 2.12 -1.35 -17.62
CA LEU A 53 1.57 -0.57 -16.49
C LEU A 53 2.59 -0.31 -15.38
N VAL A 54 3.56 -1.21 -15.20
CA VAL A 54 4.64 -1.06 -14.23
C VAL A 54 5.76 -0.16 -14.76
N LYS A 55 6.01 -0.15 -16.08
CA LYS A 55 6.99 0.70 -16.77
C LYS A 55 6.50 2.14 -16.99
N ASP A 56 5.24 2.31 -17.39
CA ASP A 56 4.60 3.59 -17.75
C ASP A 56 4.25 4.45 -16.50
N ASN A 57 5.08 4.36 -15.47
CA ASN A 57 4.66 4.58 -14.10
C ASN A 57 5.13 5.94 -13.59
N ASP A 58 4.40 6.98 -14.00
CA ASP A 58 4.52 8.37 -13.50
C ASP A 58 4.63 8.49 -11.97
N LYS A 59 4.21 7.46 -11.20
CA LYS A 59 4.21 7.46 -9.74
C LYS A 59 4.74 6.18 -9.08
N ARG A 60 5.43 5.29 -9.80
CA ARG A 60 5.94 3.99 -9.28
C ARG A 60 4.92 3.27 -8.37
N ARG A 61 3.69 3.08 -8.84
CA ARG A 61 2.57 2.57 -8.01
C ARG A 61 2.61 1.07 -7.75
N PHE A 62 3.28 0.32 -8.63
CA PHE A 62 3.35 -1.13 -8.63
C PHE A 62 4.80 -1.58 -8.81
N ALA A 63 5.12 -2.76 -8.31
CA ALA A 63 6.39 -3.43 -8.53
C ALA A 63 6.14 -4.88 -8.95
N ILE A 64 7.03 -5.40 -9.78
CA ILE A 64 7.12 -6.82 -10.15
C ILE A 64 8.34 -7.40 -9.42
N SER A 65 8.25 -8.65 -8.98
CA SER A 65 9.35 -9.36 -8.33
C SER A 65 10.50 -9.65 -9.31
N ASP A 66 11.70 -9.89 -8.80
CA ASP A 66 12.89 -10.11 -9.64
C ASP A 66 12.76 -11.34 -10.57
N ASP A 67 11.96 -12.33 -10.17
CA ASP A 67 11.64 -13.52 -10.97
C ASP A 67 10.50 -13.30 -11.99
N GLY A 68 9.90 -12.10 -12.00
CA GLY A 68 8.81 -11.73 -12.92
C GLY A 68 7.46 -12.39 -12.62
N LYS A 69 7.31 -13.11 -11.50
CA LYS A 69 6.11 -13.92 -11.23
C LYS A 69 5.08 -13.24 -10.35
N LYS A 70 5.51 -12.28 -9.52
CA LYS A 70 4.66 -11.61 -8.55
C LYS A 70 4.55 -10.12 -8.81
N ILE A 71 3.41 -9.56 -8.41
CA ILE A 71 3.14 -8.12 -8.44
C ILE A 71 2.66 -7.63 -7.08
N ARG A 72 3.06 -6.43 -6.68
CA ARG A 72 2.52 -5.73 -5.51
C ARG A 72 2.25 -4.27 -5.80
N ALA A 73 1.41 -3.64 -4.98
CA ALA A 73 1.38 -2.19 -4.89
C ALA A 73 2.53 -1.70 -4.00
N ASN A 74 3.12 -0.54 -4.32
CA ASN A 74 4.24 -0.01 -3.53
C ASN A 74 3.80 0.74 -2.26
N GLN A 75 2.57 1.26 -2.23
CA GLN A 75 2.05 2.08 -1.13
C GLN A 75 0.50 2.03 -1.10
N GLY A 76 -0.09 2.40 0.04
CA GLY A 76 -1.52 2.71 0.15
C GLY A 76 -2.43 1.50 0.34
N HIS A 77 -1.92 0.42 0.92
CA HIS A 77 -2.75 -0.69 1.37
C HIS A 77 -3.63 -0.20 2.53
N SER A 78 -4.86 -0.70 2.57
CA SER A 78 -5.75 -0.62 3.74
C SER A 78 -5.92 -2.00 4.41
N ILE A 79 -5.48 -3.06 3.74
CA ILE A 79 -5.44 -4.44 4.24
C ILE A 79 -4.15 -4.71 5.00
N GLN A 80 -4.21 -5.54 6.04
CA GLN A 80 -3.07 -5.82 6.91
C GLN A 80 -1.99 -6.60 6.17
N ILE A 81 -1.05 -5.88 5.57
CA ILE A 81 0.18 -6.40 4.99
C ILE A 81 1.37 -5.93 5.83
N ASP A 82 2.23 -6.87 6.17
CA ASP A 82 3.56 -6.65 6.73
C ASP A 82 4.51 -6.24 5.60
N LEU A 83 4.67 -4.93 5.40
CA LEU A 83 5.53 -4.34 4.36
C LEU A 83 7.01 -4.76 4.46
N GLY A 84 7.40 -5.58 5.44
CA GLY A 84 8.79 -5.96 5.68
C GLY A 84 9.61 -4.77 6.16
N LEU A 85 8.97 -3.83 6.87
CA LEU A 85 9.67 -2.72 7.49
C LEU A 85 10.55 -3.29 8.59
N THR A 86 11.87 -3.25 8.38
CA THR A 86 12.82 -3.62 9.41
C THR A 86 12.66 -2.66 10.58
N ALA A 87 12.50 -3.21 11.78
CA ALA A 87 12.50 -2.41 13.00
C ALA A 87 13.87 -1.72 13.12
N ILE A 88 13.89 -0.42 12.90
CA ILE A 88 15.07 0.41 13.15
C ILE A 88 14.99 0.97 14.57
N GLN A 89 16.14 1.17 15.21
CA GLN A 89 16.17 1.88 16.48
C GLN A 89 15.79 3.35 16.23
N PRO A 90 14.69 3.84 16.82
CA PRO A 90 14.26 5.22 16.58
C PRO A 90 15.22 6.21 17.26
N PRO A 91 15.33 7.44 16.74
CA PRO A 91 15.99 8.53 17.45
C PRO A 91 15.26 8.82 18.78
N LYS A 92 15.95 9.46 19.73
CA LYS A 92 15.43 9.71 21.08
C LYS A 92 14.10 10.49 21.09
N VAL A 93 13.86 11.31 20.07
CA VAL A 93 12.68 12.16 19.96
C VAL A 93 12.12 12.06 18.54
N LEU A 94 10.81 11.88 18.47
CA LEU A 94 10.01 11.93 17.26
C LEU A 94 8.75 12.76 17.54
N TYR A 95 8.16 13.34 16.50
CA TYR A 95 7.00 14.22 16.56
C TYR A 95 5.80 13.59 15.88
N HIS A 96 4.61 13.88 16.40
CA HIS A 96 3.33 13.48 15.82
C HIS A 96 2.43 14.70 15.67
N GLY A 97 2.11 15.05 14.43
CA GLY A 97 1.15 16.11 14.13
C GLY A 97 -0.28 15.66 14.39
N THR A 98 -1.03 16.40 15.20
CA THR A 98 -2.44 16.11 15.49
C THR A 98 -3.24 17.37 15.74
N ALA A 99 -4.56 17.31 15.55
CA ALA A 99 -5.45 18.42 15.84
C ALA A 99 -5.76 18.51 17.34
N SER A 100 -5.87 19.72 17.89
CA SER A 100 -6.07 19.98 19.33
C SER A 100 -7.25 19.21 19.95
N ARG A 101 -8.31 18.98 19.16
CA ARG A 101 -9.50 18.20 19.56
C ARG A 101 -9.19 16.74 19.94
N PHE A 102 -8.07 16.18 19.46
CA PHE A 102 -7.67 14.80 19.75
C PHE A 102 -6.78 14.68 20.99
N LEU A 103 -6.31 15.79 21.56
CA LEU A 103 -5.37 15.78 22.69
C LEU A 103 -5.90 15.00 23.89
N GLN A 104 -7.16 15.21 24.29
CA GLN A 104 -7.74 14.52 25.44
C GLN A 104 -7.76 12.99 25.26
N SER A 105 -8.08 12.53 24.05
CA SER A 105 -8.05 11.11 23.71
C SER A 105 -6.63 10.56 23.72
N ILE A 106 -5.66 11.30 23.18
CA ILE A 106 -4.24 10.90 23.13
C ILE A 106 -3.64 10.83 24.54
N HIS A 107 -3.95 11.78 25.42
CA HIS A 107 -3.51 11.75 26.81
C HIS A 107 -4.06 10.53 27.57
N SER A 108 -5.29 10.10 27.25
CA SER A 108 -5.94 8.99 27.93
C SER A 108 -5.56 7.62 27.38
N LYS A 109 -5.33 7.51 26.06
CA LYS A 109 -5.18 6.22 25.34
C LYS A 109 -3.83 6.04 24.65
N GLY A 110 -2.98 7.06 24.64
CA GLY A 110 -1.79 7.13 23.80
C GLY A 110 -2.11 7.38 22.32
N LEU A 111 -1.08 7.30 21.47
CA LEU A 111 -1.23 7.42 20.02
C LEU A 111 -1.78 6.12 19.44
N LEU A 112 -2.95 6.20 18.81
CA LEU A 112 -3.58 5.09 18.11
C LEU A 112 -3.43 5.28 16.59
N LYS A 113 -3.25 4.17 15.87
CA LYS A 113 -3.11 4.17 14.40
C LYS A 113 -4.36 4.66 13.65
N GLY A 114 -5.52 4.65 14.29
CA GLY A 114 -6.81 4.94 13.65
C GLY A 114 -7.07 3.96 12.50
N GLU A 115 -7.52 4.49 11.36
CA GLU A 115 -7.73 3.73 10.12
C GLU A 115 -6.44 3.37 9.37
N ARG A 116 -5.26 3.76 9.87
CA ARG A 116 -3.97 3.47 9.23
C ARG A 116 -3.35 2.17 9.76
N HIS A 117 -2.31 1.70 9.07
CA HIS A 117 -1.54 0.52 9.50
C HIS A 117 -0.65 0.78 10.73
N HIS A 118 0.01 1.94 10.78
CA HIS A 118 0.89 2.34 11.87
C HIS A 118 0.68 3.81 12.25
N VAL A 119 1.10 4.18 13.45
CA VAL A 119 1.24 5.58 13.85
C VAL A 119 2.39 6.18 13.05
N HIS A 120 2.12 7.27 12.33
CA HIS A 120 3.15 7.98 11.60
C HIS A 120 3.80 9.02 12.51
N LEU A 121 5.12 8.98 12.56
CA LEU A 121 5.98 9.87 13.32
C LEU A 121 6.99 10.51 12.38
N THR A 122 7.44 11.73 12.70
CA THR A 122 8.44 12.48 11.93
C THR A 122 9.55 12.96 12.85
N GLU A 123 10.77 13.07 12.33
CA GLU A 123 11.90 13.67 13.06
C GLU A 123 11.82 15.21 13.10
N SER A 124 10.99 15.82 12.25
CA SER A 124 10.88 17.27 12.11
C SER A 124 9.59 17.81 12.75
N ALA A 125 9.75 18.66 13.77
CA ALA A 125 8.64 19.39 14.38
C ALA A 125 7.90 20.29 13.38
N ALA A 126 8.62 20.91 12.44
CA ALA A 126 8.02 21.73 11.39
C ALA A 126 7.11 20.92 10.46
N THR A 127 7.49 19.66 10.17
CA THR A 127 6.67 18.73 9.37
C THR A 127 5.45 18.22 10.14
N ALA A 128 5.48 18.22 11.47
CA ALA A 128 4.35 17.80 12.31
C ALA A 128 3.28 18.89 12.48
N CYS A 129 3.62 20.18 12.35
CA CYS A 129 2.70 21.30 12.56
C CYS A 129 1.99 21.80 11.29
N GLY A 130 2.22 21.15 10.14
CA GLY A 130 1.64 21.50 8.84
C GLY A 130 0.21 21.03 8.62
#